data_AF-A0A529LMV5-F1
#
_entry.id   AF-A0A529LMV5-F1
#
_cell.length_a   1.000
_cell.length_b   1.000
_cell.length_c   1.000
_cell.angle_alpha   90.00
_cell.angle_beta   90.00
_cell.angle_gamma   90.00
#
_symmetry.space_group_name_H-M   'P 1'
#
loop_
_entity.id
_entity.type
_entity.pdbx_description
1 polymer ?
#
loop_
_entity_poly.entity_id
_entity_poly.type
_entity_poly.pdbx_seq_one_letter_code
_entity_poly.pdbx_strand_id
1 'polypeptide(L)' 'IFLNSVPRPSAATRIKYNEASSQFWNAVHNTLSGDGTAADNLADLEAMLTKLKGRGW' A
#
# COMPACT_ATOMS: atom_id res chain seq x y z
N ILE A 1 -18.40 6.65 17.68
CA ILE A 1 -17.10 7.35 17.58
C ILE A 1 -16.07 6.27 17.30
N PHE A 2 -15.40 6.32 16.15
CA PHE A 2 -14.31 5.38 15.85
C PHE A 2 -13.13 5.72 16.75
N LEU A 3 -12.98 5.02 17.87
CA LEU A 3 -11.90 5.28 18.82
C LEU A 3 -10.51 4.98 18.22
N ASN A 4 -10.44 4.07 17.24
CA ASN A 4 -9.20 3.57 16.65
C ASN A 4 -9.16 3.58 15.10
N SER A 5 -10.08 4.26 14.40
CA SER A 5 -9.95 4.34 12.94
C SER A 5 -8.91 5.37 12.54
N VAL A 6 -7.94 4.90 11.77
CA VAL A 6 -7.02 5.75 11.03
C VAL A 6 -7.75 6.37 9.84
N PRO A 7 -7.61 7.69 9.61
CA PRO A 7 -8.11 8.32 8.40
C PRO A 7 -7.39 7.74 7.17
N ARG A 8 -8.09 7.70 6.03
CA ARG A 8 -7.49 7.26 4.76
C ARG A 8 -6.29 8.17 4.46
N PRO A 9 -5.13 7.62 4.05
CA PRO A 9 -3.89 8.39 3.87
C PRO A 9 -3.89 9.31 2.64
N SER A 10 -5.03 9.80 2.16
CA SER A 10 -5.13 10.67 0.97
C SER A 10 -4.43 12.01 1.14
N ALA A 11 -4.39 12.56 2.36
CA ALA A 11 -3.62 13.78 2.64
C ALA A 11 -2.12 13.57 2.49
N ALA A 12 -1.62 12.39 2.92
CA ALA A 12 -0.22 12.04 2.79
C ALA A 12 0.12 11.76 1.33
N THR A 13 -0.67 10.91 0.64
CA THR A 13 -0.35 10.39 -0.69
C THR A 13 -0.85 11.24 -1.86
N ARG A 14 -1.62 12.31 -1.59
CA ARG A 14 -2.07 13.30 -2.58
C ARG A 14 -2.64 12.65 -3.85
N ILE A 15 -2.16 13.06 -5.02
CA ILE A 15 -2.60 12.56 -6.32
C ILE A 15 -2.25 11.08 -6.55
N LYS A 16 -1.31 10.53 -5.76
CA LYS A 16 -0.87 9.14 -5.85
C LYS A 16 -1.67 8.17 -4.98
N TYR A 17 -2.70 8.65 -4.27
CA TYR A 17 -3.52 7.82 -3.38
C TYR A 17 -4.11 6.59 -4.08
N ASN A 18 -4.68 6.76 -5.27
CA ASN A 18 -5.32 5.65 -5.99
C ASN A 18 -4.31 4.56 -6.34
N GLU A 19 -3.13 4.95 -6.78
CA GLU A 19 -2.05 4.02 -7.14
C GLU A 19 -1.53 3.32 -5.88
N ALA A 20 -1.25 4.06 -4.80
CA ALA A 20 -0.83 3.47 -3.53
C ALA A 20 -1.86 2.48 -2.97
N SER A 21 -3.15 2.83 -3.02
CA SER A 21 -4.24 1.96 -2.56
C SER A 21 -4.34 0.68 -3.40
N SER A 22 -4.11 0.76 -4.71
CA SER A 22 -4.07 -0.40 -5.59
C SER A 22 -2.92 -1.35 -5.22
N GLN A 23 -1.72 -0.80 -4.95
CA GLN A 23 -0.57 -1.60 -4.56
C GLN A 23 -0.82 -2.35 -3.24
N PHE A 24 -1.42 -1.69 -2.24
CA PHE A 24 -1.81 -2.35 -1.00
C PHE A 24 -2.81 -3.49 -1.24
N TRP A 25 -3.83 -3.26 -2.08
CA TRP A 25 -4.82 -4.29 -2.39
C TRP A 25 -4.16 -5.50 -3.08
N ASN A 26 -3.30 -5.29 -4.07
CA ASN A 26 -2.60 -6.35 -4.78
C ASN A 26 -1.73 -7.19 -3.84
N ALA A 27 -0.90 -6.56 -2.99
CA ALA A 27 -0.01 -7.28 -2.08
C ALA A 27 -0.79 -8.14 -1.05
N VAL A 28 -1.89 -7.60 -0.52
CA VAL A 28 -2.78 -8.33 0.39
C VAL A 28 -3.49 -9.45 -0.36
N HIS A 29 -3.99 -9.19 -1.57
CA HIS A 29 -4.66 -10.20 -2.38
C HIS A 29 -3.72 -11.37 -2.69
N ASN A 30 -2.51 -11.10 -3.17
CA ASN A 30 -1.52 -12.13 -3.48
C ASN A 30 -1.19 -12.98 -2.25
N THR A 31 -0.99 -12.34 -1.10
CA THR A 31 -0.74 -13.04 0.16
C THR A 31 -1.90 -13.95 0.57
N LEU A 32 -3.15 -13.48 0.46
CA LEU A 32 -4.34 -14.26 0.82
C LEU A 32 -4.67 -15.35 -0.21
N SER A 33 -4.33 -15.13 -1.47
CA SER A 33 -4.50 -16.09 -2.57
C SER A 33 -3.39 -17.16 -2.60
N GLY A 34 -2.37 -17.05 -1.74
CA GLY A 34 -1.24 -17.98 -1.72
C GLY A 34 -0.25 -17.78 -2.86
N ASP A 35 -0.29 -16.62 -3.53
CA ASP A 35 0.65 -16.23 -4.57
C ASP A 35 1.87 -15.56 -3.91
N GLY A 36 2.86 -16.37 -3.54
CA GLY A 36 4.06 -15.94 -2.82
C GLY A 36 3.91 -15.88 -1.30
N THR A 37 5.01 -15.60 -0.61
CA THR A 37 4.99 -15.44 0.85
C THR A 37 4.56 -14.02 1.23
N ALA A 38 4.01 -13.87 2.44
CA ALA A 38 3.70 -12.53 2.96
C ALA A 38 4.94 -11.63 3.04
N ALA A 39 6.12 -12.21 3.34
CA ALA A 39 7.36 -11.46 3.41
C ALA A 39 7.76 -10.89 2.04
N ASP A 40 7.71 -11.72 1.00
CA ASP A 40 8.07 -11.31 -0.36
C ASP A 40 7.08 -10.27 -0.90
N ASN A 41 5.78 -10.54 -0.76
CA ASN A 41 4.73 -9.63 -1.23
C ASN A 41 4.78 -8.25 -0.56
N LEU A 42 5.13 -8.20 0.74
CA LEU A 42 5.29 -6.94 1.46
C LEU A 42 6.60 -6.22 1.11
N ALA A 43 7.68 -6.96 0.81
CA ALA A 43 8.92 -6.37 0.33
C ALA A 43 8.73 -5.72 -1.06
N ASP A 44 8.01 -6.39 -1.95
CA ASP A 44 7.65 -5.84 -3.26
C ASP A 44 6.76 -4.59 -3.13
N LEU A 45 5.77 -4.64 -2.22
CA LEU A 45 4.96 -3.48 -1.90
C LEU A 45 5.81 -2.29 -1.45
N GLU A 46 6.76 -2.49 -0.54
CA GLU A 46 7.64 -1.43 -0.05
C GLU A 46 8.48 -0.83 -1.19
N ALA A 47 9.04 -1.68 -2.06
CA ALA A 47 9.80 -1.21 -3.23
C ALA A 47 8.92 -0.37 -4.17
N MET A 48 7.68 -0.82 -4.43
CA MET A 48 6.73 -0.11 -5.28
C MET A 48 6.29 1.22 -4.66
N LEU A 49 6.00 1.26 -3.36
CA LEU A 49 5.63 2.50 -2.67
C LEU A 49 6.80 3.48 -2.59
N THR A 50 8.03 2.99 -2.40
CA THR A 50 9.23 3.82 -2.40
C THR A 50 9.45 4.48 -3.77
N LYS A 51 9.27 3.71 -4.85
CA LYS A 51 9.31 4.22 -6.22
C LYS A 51 8.18 5.21 -6.49
N LEU A 52 6.97 4.88 -6.06
CA LEU A 52 5.77 5.72 -6.25
C LEU A 52 5.91 7.07 -5.53
N LYS A 53 6.46 7.05 -4.31
CA LYS A 53 6.76 8.25 -3.53
C LYS A 53 7.90 9.06 -4.16
N GLY A 54 8.95 8.45 -4.70
CA GLY A 54 10.10 9.20 -5.22
C GLY A 54 10.61 10.27 -4.23
N ARG A 55 10.61 11.55 -4.64
CA ARG A 55 10.97 12.70 -3.78
C ARG A 55 9.83 13.22 -2.90
N GLY A 56 8.59 12.79 -3.14
CA GLY A 56 7.38 13.20 -2.44
C GLY A 56 6.12 12.68 -3.13
N TRP A 57 5.00 12.68 -2.40
CA TRP A 57 3.72 12.19 -2.89
C TRP A 57 3.08 13.08 -3.97
#